data_AF-A0A1I3HPS4-F1
#
_entry.id   AF-A0A1I3HPS4-F1
#
_cell.length_a   1.000
_cell.length_b   1.000
_cell.length_c   1.000
_cell.angle_alpha   90.00
_cell.angle_beta   90.00
_cell.angle_gamma   90.00
#
_symmetry.space_group_name_H-M   'P 1'
#
loop_
_entity.id
_entity.type
_entity.pdbx_description
1 polymer ?
#
loop_
_entity_poly.entity_id
_entity_poly.type
_entity_poly.pdbx_seq_one_letter_code
_entity_poly.pdbx_strand_id
1 'polypeptide(L)'
;MAADDDLMDVPSRLEQALAAMTNVELARLYRLAQYSLIGGTTYVNPKELFNEAVHRTLDGRRNWPPGEPFGAYIWMVMRSIADADRKMEAQSNELRANDQPVQDDFYQESDRLAGYGSSELAVDRVLENAAVQRRVTEDLQTIEDHFKDDQNVMLVIMAIEDNIPPRELESDYGLSITQYESARKKLRRYVDRQFPGRRTV
;
A
#
# COMPACT_ATOMS: atom_id res chain seq x y z
N MET A 1 3.64 32.70 -1.64
CA MET A 1 3.59 31.65 -0.60
C MET A 1 4.81 30.74 -0.62
N ALA A 2 5.44 30.47 -1.78
CA ALA A 2 6.65 29.63 -1.86
C ALA A 2 7.93 30.19 -1.19
N ALA A 3 8.02 31.50 -0.96
CA ALA A 3 9.23 32.12 -0.39
C ALA A 3 9.35 31.98 1.14
N ASP A 4 8.27 31.63 1.84
CA ASP A 4 8.24 31.50 3.31
C ASP A 4 8.51 30.05 3.75
N ASP A 5 8.16 29.07 2.91
CA ASP A 5 8.37 27.63 3.15
C ASP A 5 9.86 27.23 3.05
N ASP A 6 10.66 27.99 2.29
CA ASP A 6 12.10 27.73 2.07
C ASP A 6 12.98 28.15 3.28
N LEU A 7 12.43 28.97 4.19
CA LEU A 7 13.09 29.48 5.40
C LEU A 7 12.64 28.75 6.68
N MET A 8 11.64 27.89 6.58
CA MET A 8 11.07 27.16 7.71
C MET A 8 11.82 25.85 7.95
N ASP A 9 12.08 25.50 9.20
CA ASP A 9 12.74 24.24 9.53
C ASP A 9 11.84 23.03 9.24
N VAL A 10 12.45 21.87 9.00
CA VAL A 10 11.74 20.64 8.65
C VAL A 10 10.67 20.25 9.68
N PRO A 11 10.91 20.34 11.01
CA PRO A 11 9.89 20.04 12.01
C PRO A 11 8.63 20.91 11.89
N SER A 12 8.78 22.24 11.73
CA SER A 12 7.63 23.14 11.64
C SER A 12 6.84 22.92 10.35
N ARG A 13 7.52 22.68 9.22
CA ARG A 13 6.87 22.34 7.95
C ARG A 13 6.09 21.04 8.07
N LEU A 14 6.67 20.04 8.74
CA LEU A 14 6.05 18.73 8.94
C LEU A 14 4.80 18.84 9.84
N GLU A 15 4.86 19.63 10.92
CA GLU A 15 3.70 19.90 11.76
C GLU A 15 2.56 20.55 10.96
N GLN A 16 2.87 21.56 10.14
CA GLN A 16 1.88 22.21 9.28
C GLN A 16 1.26 21.25 8.27
N ALA A 17 2.08 20.42 7.62
CA ALA A 17 1.59 19.43 6.65
C ALA A 17 0.66 18.41 7.31
N LEU A 18 1.01 17.91 8.50
CA LEU A 18 0.17 16.98 9.25
C LEU A 18 -1.12 17.64 9.75
N ALA A 19 -1.06 18.89 10.20
CA ALA A 19 -2.23 19.63 10.67
C ALA A 19 -3.19 20.03 9.53
N ALA A 20 -2.67 20.30 8.33
CA ALA A 20 -3.47 20.63 7.15
C ALA A 20 -4.12 19.39 6.50
N MET A 21 -3.61 18.19 6.78
CA MET A 21 -4.04 16.97 6.14
C MET A 21 -5.47 16.58 6.54
N THR A 22 -6.29 16.30 5.53
CA THR A 22 -7.64 15.79 5.73
C THR A 22 -7.61 14.32 6.14
N ASN A 23 -8.68 13.86 6.80
CA ASN A 23 -8.84 12.43 7.12
C ASN A 23 -8.81 11.54 5.87
N VAL A 24 -9.22 12.07 4.71
CA VAL A 24 -9.23 11.34 3.44
C VAL A 24 -7.81 11.17 2.91
N GLU A 25 -7.00 12.24 2.90
CA GLU A 25 -5.59 12.18 2.50
C GLU A 25 -4.77 11.26 3.41
N LEU A 26 -5.03 11.33 4.72
CA LEU A 26 -4.38 10.45 5.68
C LEU A 26 -4.77 8.97 5.47
N ALA A 27 -6.04 8.69 5.20
CA ALA A 27 -6.51 7.33 4.88
C ALA A 27 -5.87 6.78 3.59
N ARG A 28 -5.69 7.63 2.58
CA ARG A 28 -4.96 7.28 1.35
C ARG A 28 -3.50 6.93 1.64
N LEU A 29 -2.81 7.71 2.47
CA LEU A 29 -1.43 7.41 2.87
C LEU A 29 -1.33 6.10 3.64
N TYR A 30 -2.30 5.78 4.52
CA TYR A 30 -2.33 4.47 5.18
C TYR A 30 -2.57 3.31 4.22
N ARG A 31 -3.34 3.49 3.14
CA ARG A 31 -3.44 2.44 2.11
C ARG A 31 -2.14 2.28 1.32
N LEU A 32 -1.48 3.37 0.96
CA LEU A 32 -0.18 3.28 0.31
C LEU A 32 0.89 2.64 1.22
N ALA A 33 0.81 2.90 2.53
CA ALA A 33 1.60 2.22 3.53
C ALA A 33 1.26 0.73 3.56
N GLN A 34 -0.02 0.35 3.58
CA GLN A 34 -0.47 -1.05 3.51
C GLN A 34 0.10 -1.79 2.30
N TYR A 35 0.05 -1.15 1.11
CA TYR A 35 0.65 -1.70 -0.10
C TYR A 35 2.17 -1.87 0.02
N SER A 36 2.84 -0.99 0.75
CA SER A 36 4.29 -1.09 0.99
C SER A 36 4.65 -2.27 1.91
N LEU A 37 3.72 -2.78 2.71
CA LEU A 37 3.91 -3.96 3.56
C LEU A 37 3.73 -5.29 2.79
N ILE A 38 3.15 -5.24 1.58
CA ILE A 38 2.98 -6.43 0.73
C ILE A 38 4.37 -7.00 0.40
N GLY A 39 4.52 -8.32 0.55
CA GLY A 39 5.81 -9.00 0.41
C GLY A 39 6.59 -9.19 1.71
N GLY A 40 6.01 -8.80 2.85
CA GLY A 40 6.53 -9.08 4.19
C GLY A 40 7.47 -7.98 4.70
N THR A 41 7.24 -7.53 5.94
CA THR A 41 8.08 -6.57 6.68
C THR A 41 7.95 -6.85 8.17
N THR A 42 8.85 -6.29 8.98
CA THR A 42 8.75 -6.32 10.45
C THR A 42 7.63 -5.42 11.00
N TYR A 43 7.19 -4.43 10.23
CA TYR A 43 6.06 -3.56 10.58
C TYR A 43 4.74 -4.32 10.49
N VAL A 44 3.94 -4.27 11.56
CA VAL A 44 2.69 -5.05 11.68
C VAL A 44 1.52 -4.34 11.04
N ASN A 45 1.51 -3.01 11.08
CA ASN A 45 0.39 -2.23 10.57
C ASN A 45 0.85 -0.97 9.80
N PRO A 46 -0.01 -0.41 8.93
CA PRO A 46 0.36 0.75 8.11
C PRO A 46 0.71 2.01 8.90
N LYS A 47 0.15 2.17 10.12
CA LYS A 47 0.41 3.33 10.97
C LYS A 47 1.82 3.30 11.56
N GLU A 48 2.35 2.13 11.88
CA GLU A 48 3.74 1.97 12.33
C GLU A 48 4.71 2.43 11.25
N LEU A 49 4.52 1.97 10.01
CA LEU A 49 5.36 2.38 8.89
C LEU A 49 5.27 3.90 8.62
N PHE A 50 4.07 4.46 8.68
CA PHE A 50 3.87 5.91 8.55
C PHE A 50 4.55 6.70 9.67
N ASN A 51 4.34 6.30 10.93
CA ASN A 51 4.93 6.97 12.08
C ASN A 51 6.46 6.87 12.05
N GLU A 52 7.01 5.74 11.62
CA GLU A 52 8.46 5.57 11.43
C GLU A 52 8.99 6.49 10.33
N ALA A 53 8.26 6.65 9.22
CA ALA A 53 8.63 7.59 8.17
C ALA A 53 8.64 9.04 8.67
N VAL A 54 7.63 9.44 9.46
CA VAL A 54 7.57 10.75 10.12
C VAL A 54 8.72 10.92 11.11
N HIS A 55 8.98 9.92 11.96
CA HIS A 55 10.06 9.95 12.94
C HIS A 55 11.44 10.12 12.28
N ARG A 56 11.72 9.38 11.20
CA ARG A 56 12.97 9.52 10.43
C ARG A 56 13.11 10.87 9.73
N THR A 57 12.00 11.56 9.50
CA THR A 57 12.01 12.92 8.97
C THR A 57 12.36 13.93 10.07
N LEU A 58 11.74 13.77 11.25
CA LEU A 58 11.99 14.60 12.42
C LEU A 58 13.42 14.46 12.98
N ASP A 59 13.98 13.24 12.96
CA ASP A 59 15.34 12.96 13.45
C ASP A 59 16.44 13.31 12.44
N GLY A 60 16.06 13.78 11.24
CA GLY A 60 16.97 14.22 10.19
C GLY A 60 17.60 13.10 9.34
N ARG A 61 17.28 11.82 9.57
CA ARG A 61 17.76 10.71 8.71
C ARG A 61 17.16 10.75 7.31
N ARG A 62 16.01 11.40 7.16
CA ARG A 62 15.38 11.73 5.88
C ARG A 62 15.19 13.24 5.82
N ASN A 63 15.54 13.83 4.68
CA ASN A 63 15.31 15.25 4.44
C ASN A 63 14.11 15.41 3.51
N TRP A 64 13.16 16.28 3.87
CA TRP A 64 12.03 16.64 3.03
C TRP A 64 12.33 17.95 2.28
N PRO A 65 12.58 17.89 0.95
CA PRO A 65 12.94 19.08 0.18
C PRO A 65 11.84 20.16 0.22
N PRO A 66 12.22 21.44 0.15
CA PRO A 66 11.27 22.53 -0.05
C PRO A 66 10.52 22.39 -1.37
N GLY A 67 9.21 22.69 -1.35
CA GLY A 67 8.35 22.63 -2.54
C GLY A 67 7.89 21.24 -2.99
N GLU A 68 8.39 20.17 -2.40
CA GLU A 68 7.92 18.80 -2.70
C GLU A 68 6.62 18.51 -1.93
N PRO A 69 5.55 18.00 -2.58
CA PRO A 69 4.32 17.61 -1.90
C PRO A 69 4.60 16.59 -0.79
N PHE A 70 4.07 16.85 0.42
CA PHE A 70 4.29 15.98 1.57
C PHE A 70 3.82 14.54 1.32
N GLY A 71 2.68 14.37 0.64
CA GLY A 71 2.12 13.06 0.30
C GLY A 71 3.07 12.22 -0.56
N ALA A 72 3.61 12.81 -1.63
CA ALA A 72 4.61 12.18 -2.50
C ALA A 72 5.87 11.80 -1.72
N TYR A 73 6.41 12.76 -0.95
CA TYR A 73 7.59 12.56 -0.13
C TYR A 73 7.43 11.41 0.86
N ILE A 74 6.40 11.45 1.71
CA ILE A 74 6.26 10.48 2.81
C ILE A 74 5.97 9.08 2.29
N TRP A 75 5.23 8.97 1.18
CA TRP A 75 5.02 7.71 0.49
C TRP A 75 6.32 7.09 -0.02
N MET A 76 7.19 7.87 -0.67
CA MET A 76 8.50 7.39 -1.11
C MET A 76 9.38 6.96 0.07
N VAL A 77 9.31 7.67 1.20
CA VAL A 77 10.02 7.30 2.42
C VAL A 77 9.50 5.96 2.98
N MET A 78 8.18 5.80 3.13
CA MET A 78 7.56 4.56 3.60
C MET A 78 7.98 3.36 2.74
N ARG A 79 7.94 3.52 1.40
CA ARG A 79 8.44 2.48 0.49
C ARG A 79 9.90 2.15 0.75
N SER A 80 10.75 3.17 0.81
CA SER A 80 12.19 2.95 1.00
C SER A 80 12.51 2.26 2.32
N ILE A 81 11.73 2.53 3.37
CA ILE A 81 11.84 1.85 4.66
C ILE A 81 11.43 0.38 4.51
N ALA A 82 10.28 0.10 3.90
CA ALA A 82 9.81 -1.26 3.69
C ALA A 82 10.76 -2.09 2.81
N ASP A 83 11.32 -1.50 1.75
CA ASP A 83 12.33 -2.14 0.89
C ASP A 83 13.63 -2.44 1.64
N ALA A 84 14.07 -1.52 2.50
CA ALA A 84 15.27 -1.72 3.31
C ALA A 84 15.05 -2.82 4.34
N ASP A 85 13.89 -2.83 5.00
CA ASP A 85 13.49 -3.83 5.98
C ASP A 85 13.43 -5.24 5.36
N ARG A 86 12.78 -5.39 4.20
CA ARG A 86 12.79 -6.65 3.42
C ARG A 86 14.18 -7.15 3.11
N LYS A 87 15.09 -6.27 2.70
CA LYS A 87 16.48 -6.63 2.40
C LYS A 87 17.23 -7.06 3.65
N MET A 88 17.02 -6.39 4.78
CA MET A 88 17.62 -6.76 6.06
C MET A 88 17.11 -8.13 6.52
N GLU A 89 15.81 -8.39 6.41
CA GLU A 89 15.22 -9.70 6.75
C GLU A 89 15.72 -10.82 5.82
N ALA A 90 15.81 -10.56 4.51
CA ALA A 90 16.39 -11.51 3.57
C ALA A 90 17.85 -11.84 3.94
N GLN A 91 18.67 -10.83 4.24
CA GLN A 91 20.05 -11.02 4.69
C GLN A 91 20.15 -11.74 6.03
N SER A 92 19.29 -11.39 7.00
CA SER A 92 19.27 -12.04 8.31
C SER A 92 18.85 -13.50 8.20
N ASN A 93 17.89 -13.82 7.33
CA ASN A 93 17.47 -15.19 7.06
C ASN A 93 18.53 -15.98 6.30
N GLU A 94 19.25 -15.38 5.36
CA GLU A 94 20.42 -16.00 4.73
C GLU A 94 21.51 -16.33 5.75
N LEU A 95 21.77 -15.44 6.71
CA LEU A 95 22.71 -15.70 7.81
C LEU A 95 22.23 -16.82 8.73
N ARG A 96 20.93 -16.83 9.10
CA ARG A 96 20.32 -17.89 9.92
C ARG A 96 20.23 -19.24 9.22
N ALA A 97 20.04 -19.28 7.91
CA ALA A 97 20.02 -20.51 7.13
C ALA A 97 21.40 -21.19 7.04
N ASN A 98 22.48 -20.42 7.27
CA ASN A 98 23.83 -20.96 7.39
C ASN A 98 24.15 -21.51 8.80
N ASP A 99 23.32 -21.17 9.81
CA ASP A 99 23.33 -21.87 11.10
C ASP A 99 22.41 -23.09 10.98
N GLN A 100 22.92 -24.28 11.35
CA GLN A 100 22.13 -25.52 11.26
C GLN A 100 20.80 -25.37 12.05
N PRO A 101 19.65 -25.67 11.44
CA PRO A 101 18.39 -25.63 12.16
C PRO A 101 18.31 -26.80 13.15
N VAL A 102 18.05 -26.47 14.41
CA VAL A 102 17.42 -27.40 15.36
C VAL A 102 15.97 -27.56 14.90
N GLN A 103 15.58 -28.78 14.54
CA GLN A 103 14.20 -29.12 14.21
C GLN A 103 13.33 -28.97 15.46
N ASP A 104 12.28 -28.16 15.37
CA ASP A 104 11.16 -28.20 16.30
C ASP A 104 9.88 -28.47 15.50
N ASP A 105 9.38 -29.69 15.64
CA ASP A 105 8.21 -30.23 14.95
C ASP A 105 6.94 -29.84 15.71
N PHE A 106 6.17 -28.87 15.22
CA PHE A 106 4.76 -28.73 15.61
C PHE A 106 3.87 -28.34 14.43
N TYR A 107 3.27 -29.36 13.80
CA TYR A 107 2.04 -29.23 13.03
C TYR A 107 0.85 -29.26 13.99
N GLN A 108 -0.02 -28.24 13.95
CA GLN A 108 -1.39 -28.41 14.42
C GLN A 108 -2.38 -27.63 13.57
N GLU A 109 -3.03 -28.40 12.70
CA GLU A 109 -4.31 -28.14 12.05
C GLU A 109 -5.38 -27.79 13.09
N SER A 110 -6.19 -26.76 12.82
CA SER A 110 -7.46 -26.57 13.52
C SER A 110 -8.51 -25.96 12.61
N ASP A 111 -9.30 -26.87 12.02
CA ASP A 111 -10.65 -26.62 11.54
C ASP A 111 -11.60 -26.49 12.74
N ARG A 112 -12.15 -25.29 12.98
CA ARG A 112 -13.32 -25.05 13.85
C ARG A 112 -14.02 -23.73 13.49
N LEU A 113 -15.17 -23.80 12.80
CA LEU A 113 -16.45 -23.33 13.37
C LEU A 113 -17.65 -23.70 12.49
N ALA A 114 -18.31 -24.79 12.88
CA ALA A 114 -19.71 -25.05 12.54
C ALA A 114 -20.60 -24.37 13.60
N GLY A 115 -21.62 -23.66 13.12
CA GLY A 115 -22.78 -23.29 13.93
C GLY A 115 -22.98 -21.78 14.08
N TYR A 116 -23.90 -21.23 13.29
CA TYR A 116 -25.08 -20.48 13.76
C TYR A 116 -25.99 -20.24 12.55
N GLY A 117 -27.11 -20.97 12.51
CA GLY A 117 -28.19 -20.76 11.56
C GLY A 117 -29.35 -20.02 12.22
N SER A 118 -29.83 -18.96 11.57
CA SER A 118 -31.18 -18.35 11.54
C SER A 118 -30.99 -16.89 11.09
N SER A 119 -31.70 -16.28 10.14
CA SER A 119 -33.04 -16.50 9.59
C SER A 119 -33.13 -15.84 8.20
N GLU A 120 -33.70 -16.57 7.25
CA GLU A 120 -34.56 -16.10 6.15
C GLU A 120 -34.21 -14.78 5.41
N LEU A 121 -33.16 -14.80 4.61
CA LEU A 121 -33.02 -13.97 3.40
C LEU A 121 -32.47 -14.89 2.29
N ALA A 122 -33.12 -14.92 1.12
CA ALA A 122 -32.89 -15.87 0.03
C ALA A 122 -31.42 -16.32 -0.12
N VAL A 123 -31.13 -17.52 0.42
CA VAL A 123 -29.79 -18.05 0.70
C VAL A 123 -28.91 -18.06 -0.55
N ASP A 124 -29.50 -18.36 -1.71
CA ASP A 124 -28.77 -18.41 -2.98
C ASP A 124 -28.21 -17.05 -3.40
N ARG A 125 -28.94 -15.94 -3.19
CA ARG A 125 -28.47 -14.60 -3.56
C ARG A 125 -27.38 -14.08 -2.62
N VAL A 126 -27.44 -14.44 -1.33
CA VAL A 126 -26.41 -14.06 -0.35
C VAL A 126 -25.13 -14.85 -0.56
N LEU A 127 -25.22 -16.14 -0.90
CA LEU A 127 -24.07 -16.98 -1.23
C LEU A 127 -23.43 -16.59 -2.56
N GLU A 128 -24.23 -16.26 -3.58
CA GLU A 128 -23.73 -15.73 -4.85
C GLU A 128 -22.98 -14.40 -4.63
N ASN A 129 -23.57 -13.46 -3.87
CA ASN A 129 -22.91 -12.19 -3.57
C ASN A 129 -21.63 -12.38 -2.74
N ALA A 130 -21.63 -13.30 -1.76
CA ALA A 130 -20.44 -13.59 -0.96
C ALA A 130 -19.35 -14.33 -1.77
N ALA A 131 -19.72 -15.16 -2.73
CA ALA A 131 -18.79 -15.84 -3.63
C ALA A 131 -18.21 -14.86 -4.68
N VAL A 132 -19.05 -13.97 -5.22
CA VAL A 132 -18.59 -12.87 -6.10
C VAL A 132 -17.66 -11.95 -5.34
N GLN A 133 -18.02 -11.54 -4.12
CA GLN A 133 -17.17 -10.67 -3.31
C GLN A 133 -15.84 -11.33 -2.98
N ARG A 134 -15.83 -12.61 -2.57
CA ARG A 134 -14.58 -13.36 -2.34
C ARG A 134 -13.70 -13.40 -3.58
N ARG A 135 -14.28 -13.70 -4.75
CA ARG A 135 -13.55 -13.71 -6.02
C ARG A 135 -12.97 -12.33 -6.37
N VAL A 136 -13.73 -11.26 -6.18
CA VAL A 136 -13.24 -9.90 -6.39
C VAL A 136 -12.08 -9.59 -5.44
N THR A 137 -12.18 -9.98 -4.17
CA THR A 137 -11.10 -9.81 -3.19
C THR A 137 -9.85 -10.61 -3.57
N GLU A 138 -10.01 -11.88 -3.96
CA GLU A 138 -8.90 -12.75 -4.42
C GLU A 138 -8.24 -12.21 -5.69
N ASP A 139 -9.03 -11.72 -6.65
CA ASP A 139 -8.53 -11.10 -7.88
C ASP A 139 -7.74 -9.82 -7.57
N LEU A 140 -8.27 -8.95 -6.70
CA LEU A 140 -7.58 -7.72 -6.27
C LEU A 140 -6.25 -8.05 -5.59
N GLN A 141 -6.26 -9.00 -4.66
CA GLN A 141 -5.04 -9.44 -3.99
C GLN A 141 -4.00 -9.98 -4.99
N THR A 142 -4.43 -10.76 -5.97
CA THR A 142 -3.56 -11.26 -7.05
C THR A 142 -2.94 -10.13 -7.86
N ILE A 143 -3.71 -9.08 -8.17
CA ILE A 143 -3.24 -7.90 -8.90
C ILE A 143 -2.23 -7.11 -8.05
N GLU A 144 -2.55 -6.84 -6.79
CA GLU A 144 -1.69 -6.11 -5.86
C GLU A 144 -0.36 -6.83 -5.63
N ASP A 145 -0.40 -8.14 -5.39
CA ASP A 145 0.79 -8.97 -5.22
C ASP A 145 1.69 -8.97 -6.47
N HIS A 146 1.09 -8.91 -7.66
CA HIS A 146 1.84 -8.84 -8.91
C HIS A 146 2.54 -7.49 -9.10
N PHE A 147 1.89 -6.40 -8.69
CA PHE A 147 2.36 -5.04 -8.91
C PHE A 147 3.00 -4.39 -7.68
N LYS A 148 3.23 -5.13 -6.59
CA LYS A 148 3.84 -4.63 -5.35
C LYS A 148 5.13 -3.83 -5.54
N ASP A 149 5.92 -4.15 -6.58
CA ASP A 149 7.17 -3.47 -6.91
C ASP A 149 7.00 -2.31 -7.92
N ASP A 150 5.84 -2.18 -8.56
CA ASP A 150 5.49 -1.15 -9.53
C ASP A 150 4.62 -0.05 -8.90
N GLN A 151 5.30 0.90 -8.27
CA GLN A 151 4.71 2.07 -7.61
C GLN A 151 3.66 2.81 -8.43
N ASN A 152 3.95 3.05 -9.72
CA ASN A 152 3.06 3.84 -10.54
C ASN A 152 1.75 3.10 -10.75
N VAL A 153 1.80 1.76 -10.82
CA VAL A 153 0.60 0.92 -10.90
C VAL A 153 -0.14 0.90 -9.58
N MET A 154 0.54 0.79 -8.43
CA MET A 154 -0.12 0.84 -7.12
C MET A 154 -0.84 2.18 -6.87
N LEU A 155 -0.23 3.30 -7.25
CA LEU A 155 -0.89 4.62 -7.21
C LEU A 155 -2.12 4.68 -8.13
N VAL A 156 -2.05 4.09 -9.33
CA VAL A 156 -3.20 4.01 -10.24
C VAL A 156 -4.32 3.13 -9.69
N ILE A 157 -4.01 2.01 -9.03
CA ILE A 157 -4.99 1.15 -8.36
C ILE A 157 -5.75 1.97 -7.30
N MET A 158 -5.02 2.62 -6.39
CA MET A 158 -5.59 3.48 -5.36
C MET A 158 -6.46 4.60 -5.96
N ALA A 159 -5.98 5.25 -7.02
CA ALA A 159 -6.72 6.32 -7.68
C ALA A 159 -8.03 5.86 -8.31
N ILE A 160 -8.04 4.66 -8.90
CA ILE A 160 -9.25 4.07 -9.49
C ILE A 160 -10.26 3.73 -8.40
N GLU A 161 -9.82 3.13 -7.29
CA GLU A 161 -10.70 2.81 -6.16
C GLU A 161 -11.36 4.06 -5.56
N ASP A 162 -10.60 5.14 -5.46
CA ASP A 162 -11.04 6.40 -4.86
C ASP A 162 -11.69 7.38 -5.83
N ASN A 163 -11.77 7.03 -7.11
CA ASN A 163 -12.19 7.93 -8.19
C ASN A 163 -11.40 9.25 -8.23
N ILE A 164 -10.10 9.20 -7.94
CA ILE A 164 -9.19 10.36 -7.99
C ILE A 164 -8.82 10.66 -9.44
N PRO A 165 -8.99 11.91 -9.92
CA PRO A 165 -8.58 12.27 -11.25
C PRO A 165 -7.05 12.32 -11.37
N PRO A 166 -6.47 12.01 -12.55
CA PRO A 166 -5.01 11.96 -12.73
C PRO A 166 -4.26 13.24 -12.36
N ARG A 167 -4.92 14.41 -12.43
CA ARG A 167 -4.32 15.70 -12.09
C ARG A 167 -4.02 15.84 -10.60
N GLU A 168 -4.87 15.25 -9.74
CA GLU A 168 -4.65 15.23 -8.29
C GLU A 168 -3.49 14.28 -7.94
N LEU A 169 -3.26 13.23 -8.72
CA LEU A 169 -2.10 12.35 -8.51
C LEU A 169 -0.77 13.05 -8.80
N GLU A 170 -0.76 13.99 -9.74
CA GLU A 170 0.43 14.78 -10.05
C GLU A 170 0.72 15.78 -8.93
N SER A 171 -0.30 16.49 -8.43
CA SER A 171 -0.12 17.45 -7.35
C SER A 171 0.22 16.81 -6.01
N ASP A 172 -0.39 15.68 -5.68
CA ASP A 172 -0.35 15.15 -4.32
C ASP A 172 0.72 14.05 -4.16
N TYR A 173 1.00 13.33 -5.25
CA TYR A 173 1.86 12.14 -5.25
C TYR A 173 2.97 12.21 -6.31
N GLY A 174 3.09 13.30 -7.07
CA GLY A 174 4.16 13.50 -8.06
C GLY A 174 4.07 12.58 -9.29
N LEU A 175 2.92 11.95 -9.53
CA LEU A 175 2.74 11.04 -10.66
C LEU A 175 2.35 11.82 -11.92
N SER A 176 3.30 12.03 -12.82
CA SER A 176 3.02 12.72 -14.09
C SER A 176 1.97 11.99 -14.94
N ILE A 177 1.25 12.75 -15.79
CA ILE A 177 0.24 12.21 -16.71
C ILE A 177 0.81 11.07 -17.59
N THR A 178 2.06 11.20 -18.06
CA THR A 178 2.71 10.16 -18.88
C THR A 178 2.96 8.88 -18.09
N GLN A 179 3.39 8.99 -16.84
CA GLN A 179 3.59 7.84 -15.95
C GLN A 179 2.25 7.18 -15.62
N TYR A 180 1.21 7.97 -15.35
CA TYR A 180 -0.15 7.48 -15.14
C TYR A 180 -0.66 6.66 -16.32
N GLU A 181 -0.62 7.19 -17.54
CA GLU A 181 -1.11 6.46 -18.72
C GLU A 181 -0.29 5.19 -18.99
N SER A 182 1.02 5.24 -18.76
CA SER A 182 1.90 4.06 -18.90
C SER A 182 1.55 2.97 -17.89
N ALA A 183 1.36 3.34 -16.62
CA ALA A 183 0.97 2.41 -15.56
C ALA A 183 -0.43 1.84 -15.78
N ARG A 184 -1.41 2.70 -16.10
CA ARG A 184 -2.78 2.29 -16.44
C ARG A 184 -2.82 1.29 -17.60
N LYS A 185 -2.01 1.52 -18.64
CA LYS A 185 -1.88 0.60 -19.77
C LYS A 185 -1.26 -0.74 -19.36
N LYS A 186 -0.27 -0.72 -18.46
CA LYS A 186 0.36 -1.94 -17.92
C LYS A 186 -0.64 -2.76 -17.10
N LEU A 187 -1.36 -2.12 -16.18
CA LEU A 187 -2.43 -2.73 -15.38
C LEU A 187 -3.49 -3.38 -16.27
N ARG A 188 -4.02 -2.64 -17.25
CA ARG A 188 -5.04 -3.15 -18.18
C ARG A 188 -4.57 -4.40 -18.92
N ARG A 189 -3.36 -4.38 -19.48
CA ARG A 189 -2.79 -5.53 -20.21
C ARG A 189 -2.62 -6.76 -19.32
N TYR A 190 -2.25 -6.57 -18.06
CA TYR A 190 -2.15 -7.65 -17.10
C TYR A 190 -3.52 -8.26 -16.81
N VAL A 191 -4.51 -7.41 -16.48
CA VAL A 191 -5.89 -7.84 -16.20
C VAL A 191 -6.51 -8.57 -17.39
N ASP A 192 -6.37 -8.04 -18.61
CA ASP A 192 -6.86 -8.67 -19.84
C ASP A 192 -6.28 -10.08 -20.06
N ARG A 193 -5.03 -10.30 -19.64
CA ARG A 193 -4.34 -11.59 -19.77
C ARG A 193 -4.72 -12.58 -18.67
N GLN A 194 -4.83 -12.12 -17.43
CA GLN A 194 -5.10 -12.98 -16.28
C GLN A 194 -6.58 -13.32 -16.10
N PHE A 195 -7.48 -12.44 -16.56
CA PHE A 195 -8.92 -12.59 -16.36
C PHE A 195 -9.70 -12.53 -17.69
N PRO A 196 -9.43 -13.45 -18.65
CA PRO A 196 -10.09 -13.44 -19.95
C PRO A 196 -11.60 -13.69 -19.80
N GLY A 197 -12.42 -12.87 -20.47
CA GLY A 197 -13.89 -13.03 -20.51
C GLY A 197 -14.67 -12.23 -19.46
N ARG A 198 -14.01 -11.53 -18.53
CA ARG A 198 -14.66 -10.67 -17.52
C ARG A 198 -14.84 -9.22 -17.97
N ARG A 199 -14.94 -8.97 -19.29
CA ARG A 199 -15.25 -7.64 -19.83
C ARG A 199 -16.67 -7.29 -19.43
N THR A 200 -16.84 -6.26 -18.60
CA THR A 200 -18.13 -5.59 -18.45
C THR A 200 -18.48 -4.98 -19.81
N VAL A 201 -19.61 -5.43 -20.38
CA VAL A 201 -20.29 -4.77 -21.51
C VAL A 201 -20.95 -3.49 -20.98
#